data_AF-A0A9E5IM20-F1
#
_entry.id   AF-A0A9E5IM20-F1
#
_cell.length_a   1.000
_cell.length_b   1.000
_cell.length_c   1.000
_cell.angle_alpha   90.00
_cell.angle_beta   90.00
_cell.angle_gamma   90.00
#
_symmetry.space_group_name_H-M   'P 1'
#
loop_
_entity.id
_entity.type
_entity.pdbx_description
1 polymer ?
#
loop_
_entity_poly.entity_id
_entity_poly.type
_entity_poly.pdbx_seq_one_letter_code
_entity_poly.pdbx_strand_id
1 'polypeptide(L)'
;MNMTWLARAHPDCCWAHLTTTEFPAAASRPGAIAVLPVSGHADHGMGLPINAEEAVLADLLAEACGDALASCAPCILPPLRFGPSPHPASTWFGINAVDGRDLVLELARGVRFAGFQKLLIFSSSPWHREWLDAAARDARVELGIVVYRVHLASLGLDFHPAAALAVRQETQALAATLLGVVPVPSAPQRSSDEQFRPGNWHQPPPLQSGPVDAACVEAAGLTRRQAVARLGRLLEEAAWHGHTKPALVASLAASRPANAVAPLWRPFGNRYLGALTPEALRTAAQRSGAVAILPTGAIEQHGPHLPVGVDAMIGQGLLARALALLADELPAYVAPPVTIGKSNEHADWTGTLTLTYRTFARLVRTQIEQLHQLGFRRIALFNTHGGNSAVLVALIRELQQMPGLRLGMLQSAYKPDQNTQEAAYGFHAGEWETSIMLALAPGLVRRSLAVCHHPADINAPCELRPEGAALNLAWSTRDLAPEGVMGDATVATPEKGELWAEGAARSLAEAVQLLAKAD
;
A
#
# COMPACT_ATOMS: atom_id res chain seq x y z
N MET A 1 12.97 12.79 8.26
CA MET A 1 12.85 11.39 7.82
C MET A 1 11.39 11.17 7.49
N ASN A 2 11.09 11.22 6.19
CA ASN A 2 9.75 11.40 5.62
C ASN A 2 9.33 10.09 4.97
N MET A 3 8.18 9.54 5.38
CA MET A 3 7.82 8.15 5.13
C MET A 3 6.80 7.95 4.01
N THR A 4 6.71 6.69 3.63
CA THR A 4 5.87 5.98 2.64
C THR A 4 4.41 6.38 2.57
N TRP A 5 3.67 6.01 1.53
CA TRP A 5 2.22 6.27 1.44
C TRP A 5 1.40 5.61 2.56
N LEU A 6 1.97 4.61 3.25
CA LEU A 6 1.43 4.08 4.50
C LEU A 6 1.30 5.18 5.58
N ALA A 7 2.14 6.21 5.51
CA ALA A 7 2.10 7.39 6.36
C ALA A 7 1.03 8.42 5.99
N ARG A 8 0.26 8.24 4.89
CA ARG A 8 -0.93 9.08 4.61
C ARG A 8 -2.13 8.70 5.49
N ALA A 9 -2.06 7.57 6.20
CA ALA A 9 -3.03 7.20 7.23
C ALA A 9 -2.71 7.89 8.56
N HIS A 10 -3.70 8.02 9.44
CA HIS A 10 -3.50 8.63 10.74
C HIS A 10 -2.45 7.84 11.57
N PRO A 11 -1.41 8.49 12.10
CA PRO A 11 -0.18 7.84 12.56
C PRO A 11 -0.37 6.89 13.74
N ASP A 12 -1.36 7.16 14.60
CA ASP A 12 -1.63 6.35 15.80
C ASP A 12 -2.48 5.10 15.53
N CYS A 13 -3.16 5.06 14.39
CA CYS A 13 -4.02 3.94 14.02
C CYS A 13 -3.56 3.21 12.75
N CYS A 14 -2.55 3.72 12.05
CA CYS A 14 -1.99 3.03 10.89
C CYS A 14 -1.39 1.70 11.31
N TRP A 15 -2.01 0.61 10.86
CA TRP A 15 -1.62 -0.76 11.21
C TRP A 15 -0.18 -1.04 10.83
N ALA A 16 0.26 -0.56 9.67
CA ALA A 16 1.62 -0.75 9.20
C ALA A 16 2.68 -0.07 10.08
N HIS A 17 2.29 0.80 11.03
CA HIS A 17 3.17 1.47 11.99
C HIS A 17 3.21 0.78 13.36
N LEU A 18 2.42 -0.27 13.55
CA LEU A 18 2.35 -1.06 14.78
C LEU A 18 3.33 -2.22 14.70
N THR A 19 4.01 -2.52 15.80
CA THR A 19 4.83 -3.73 15.92
C THR A 19 3.95 -4.98 16.04
N THR A 20 4.55 -6.16 15.87
CA THR A 20 3.89 -7.47 16.08
C THR A 20 3.24 -7.58 17.46
N THR A 21 3.76 -6.87 18.47
CA THR A 21 3.26 -6.89 19.85
C THR A 21 2.23 -5.79 20.14
N GLU A 22 2.38 -4.60 19.55
CA GLU A 22 1.41 -3.50 19.67
C GLU A 22 0.08 -3.85 19.02
N PHE A 23 0.13 -4.70 18.00
CA PHE A 23 -1.00 -5.00 17.14
C PHE A 23 -2.14 -5.82 17.80
N PRO A 24 -1.90 -6.99 18.45
CA PRO A 24 -2.93 -7.70 19.22
C PRO A 24 -3.51 -6.86 20.35
N ALA A 25 -2.68 -5.99 20.95
CA ALA A 25 -3.10 -5.07 21.98
C ALA A 25 -4.05 -3.99 21.43
N ALA A 26 -4.00 -3.69 20.13
CA ALA A 26 -4.99 -2.83 19.48
C ALA A 26 -6.30 -3.58 19.20
N ALA A 27 -6.22 -4.84 18.75
CA ALA A 27 -7.39 -5.69 18.48
C ALA A 27 -8.23 -6.00 19.72
N SER A 28 -7.60 -6.05 20.90
CA SER A 28 -8.26 -6.34 22.18
C SER A 28 -8.91 -5.11 22.83
N ARG A 29 -8.74 -3.91 22.27
CA ARG A 29 -9.33 -2.69 22.82
C ARG A 29 -10.86 -2.70 22.70
N PRO A 30 -11.57 -2.14 23.69
CA PRO A 30 -13.01 -1.90 23.54
C PRO A 30 -13.30 -1.05 22.30
N GLY A 31 -14.24 -1.50 21.46
CA GLY A 31 -14.57 -0.80 20.21
C GLY A 31 -13.48 -0.90 19.12
N ALA A 32 -12.58 -1.89 19.20
CA ALA A 32 -11.61 -2.15 18.14
C ALA A 32 -12.30 -2.50 16.82
N ILE A 33 -11.92 -1.80 15.75
CA ILE A 33 -12.43 -2.03 14.39
C ILE A 33 -11.30 -1.90 13.38
N ALA A 34 -11.13 -2.91 12.55
CA ALA A 34 -10.21 -2.84 11.43
C ALA A 34 -10.86 -2.05 10.29
N VAL A 35 -10.11 -1.19 9.63
CA VAL A 35 -10.59 -0.41 8.49
C VAL A 35 -9.72 -0.72 7.29
N LEU A 36 -10.32 -1.23 6.22
CA LEU A 36 -9.68 -1.50 4.94
C LEU A 36 -9.98 -0.37 3.96
N PRO A 37 -9.01 0.51 3.67
CA PRO A 37 -9.15 1.55 2.67
C PRO A 37 -9.06 0.93 1.28
N VAL A 38 -9.95 1.32 0.38
CA VAL A 38 -10.04 0.75 -0.97
C VAL A 38 -10.24 1.84 -2.01
N SER A 39 -9.20 2.17 -2.77
CA SER A 39 -9.21 3.26 -3.74
C SER A 39 -8.93 2.80 -5.17
N GLY A 40 -9.72 3.30 -6.11
CA GLY A 40 -9.52 3.17 -7.54
C GLY A 40 -8.32 3.97 -8.04
N HIS A 41 -7.81 3.57 -9.20
CA HIS A 41 -6.87 4.35 -10.00
C HIS A 41 -7.48 4.53 -11.40
N ALA A 42 -8.50 5.37 -11.50
CA ALA A 42 -9.36 5.46 -12.68
C ALA A 42 -9.55 6.91 -13.18
N ASP A 43 -9.96 7.04 -14.44
CA ASP A 43 -10.24 8.33 -15.10
C ASP A 43 -11.73 8.59 -15.09
N HIS A 44 -12.07 9.62 -14.34
CA HIS A 44 -13.45 10.02 -14.06
C HIS A 44 -13.92 11.17 -14.95
N GLY A 45 -13.09 11.58 -15.93
CA GLY A 45 -13.32 12.79 -16.71
C GLY A 45 -13.19 14.07 -15.89
N MET A 46 -12.40 14.02 -14.81
CA MET A 46 -12.23 15.15 -13.88
C MET A 46 -10.93 15.92 -14.11
N GLY A 47 -10.06 15.51 -15.04
CA GLY A 47 -8.82 16.24 -15.29
C GLY A 47 -7.78 16.13 -14.17
N LEU A 48 -7.88 15.11 -13.32
CA LEU A 48 -7.04 14.93 -12.14
C LEU A 48 -6.07 13.77 -12.31
N PRO A 49 -5.01 13.70 -11.47
CA PRO A 49 -4.21 12.49 -11.28
C PRO A 49 -5.05 11.25 -11.00
N ILE A 50 -4.62 10.08 -11.47
CA ILE A 50 -5.37 8.83 -11.30
C ILE A 50 -5.49 8.40 -9.83
N ASN A 51 -4.64 8.90 -8.93
CA ASN A 51 -4.73 8.66 -7.48
C ASN A 51 -5.61 9.68 -6.72
N ALA A 52 -6.43 10.50 -7.41
CA ALA A 52 -7.33 11.46 -6.78
C ALA A 52 -8.27 10.83 -5.74
N GLU A 53 -8.74 9.62 -6.05
CA GLU A 53 -9.51 8.78 -5.15
C GLU A 53 -8.79 8.48 -3.84
N GLU A 54 -7.53 8.00 -3.91
CA GLU A 54 -6.71 7.70 -2.72
C GLU A 54 -6.46 8.98 -1.90
N ALA A 55 -6.26 10.13 -2.55
CA ALA A 55 -6.03 11.40 -1.86
C ALA A 55 -7.23 11.85 -1.04
N VAL A 56 -8.44 11.84 -1.62
CA VAL A 56 -9.67 12.18 -0.89
C VAL A 56 -9.95 11.15 0.21
N LEU A 57 -9.78 9.86 -0.10
CA LEU A 57 -10.03 8.79 0.85
C LEU A 57 -9.12 8.88 2.08
N ALA A 58 -7.81 9.05 1.87
CA ALA A 58 -6.84 9.10 2.94
C ALA A 58 -7.03 10.34 3.82
N ASP A 59 -7.33 11.49 3.21
CA ASP A 59 -7.64 12.74 3.91
C ASP A 59 -8.84 12.60 4.85
N LEU A 60 -9.96 12.08 4.34
CA LEU A 60 -11.16 11.87 5.15
C LEU A 60 -10.94 10.85 6.28
N LEU A 61 -10.24 9.74 6.00
CA LEU A 61 -9.91 8.75 7.03
C LEU A 61 -9.02 9.33 8.11
N ALA A 62 -7.99 10.09 7.73
CA ALA A 62 -7.04 10.63 8.68
C ALA A 62 -7.74 11.53 9.70
N GLU A 63 -8.58 12.45 9.22
CA GLU A 63 -9.29 13.38 10.11
C GLU A 63 -10.40 12.69 10.91
N ALA A 64 -11.18 11.81 10.28
CA ALA A 64 -12.24 11.06 10.98
C ALA A 64 -11.68 10.14 12.07
N CYS A 65 -10.48 9.57 11.88
CA CYS A 65 -9.83 8.76 12.92
C CYS A 65 -9.37 9.62 14.10
N GLY A 66 -8.84 10.82 13.85
CA GLY A 66 -8.47 11.76 14.91
C GLY A 66 -9.65 12.03 15.85
N ASP A 67 -10.83 12.26 15.29
CA ASP A 67 -12.06 12.48 16.07
C ASP A 67 -12.56 11.19 16.75
N ALA A 68 -12.51 10.05 16.05
CA ALA A 68 -13.06 8.79 16.52
C ALA A 68 -12.24 8.13 17.64
N LEU A 69 -10.94 8.43 17.77
CA LEU A 69 -10.06 7.85 18.81
C LEU A 69 -10.54 8.11 20.24
N ALA A 70 -11.36 9.14 20.46
CA ALA A 70 -11.98 9.41 21.77
C ALA A 70 -13.07 8.38 22.16
N SER A 71 -13.55 7.58 21.21
CA SER A 71 -14.79 6.82 21.34
C SER A 71 -14.71 5.39 20.82
N CYS A 72 -13.80 5.08 19.89
CA CYS A 72 -13.49 3.73 19.41
C CYS A 72 -11.99 3.60 19.09
N ALA A 73 -11.55 2.38 18.74
CA ALA A 73 -10.16 2.09 18.43
C ALA A 73 -10.04 1.63 16.96
N PRO A 74 -10.09 2.56 15.98
CA PRO A 74 -9.89 2.20 14.59
C PRO A 74 -8.45 1.74 14.36
N CYS A 75 -8.26 0.76 13.47
CA CYS A 75 -6.95 0.29 13.01
C CYS A 75 -6.96 0.25 11.48
N ILE A 76 -6.20 1.14 10.84
CA ILE A 76 -6.22 1.36 9.39
C ILE A 76 -5.23 0.43 8.70
N LEU A 77 -5.73 -0.50 7.90
CA LEU A 77 -4.91 -1.36 7.06
C LEU A 77 -4.27 -0.54 5.93
N PRO A 78 -3.17 -1.03 5.33
CA PRO A 78 -2.66 -0.49 4.08
C PRO A 78 -3.75 -0.41 3.01
N PRO A 79 -3.84 0.71 2.27
CA PRO A 79 -4.87 0.89 1.26
C PRO A 79 -4.67 -0.06 0.10
N LEU A 80 -5.76 -0.62 -0.40
CA LEU A 80 -5.76 -1.33 -1.67
C LEU A 80 -5.97 -0.34 -2.81
N ARG A 81 -5.11 -0.44 -3.82
CA ARG A 81 -5.03 0.49 -4.96
C ARG A 81 -5.44 -0.20 -6.25
N PHE A 82 -6.71 -0.60 -6.32
CA PHE A 82 -7.29 -1.18 -7.52
C PHE A 82 -8.55 -0.42 -7.89
N GLY A 83 -8.86 -0.34 -9.17
CA GLY A 83 -10.24 -0.29 -9.67
C GLY A 83 -10.56 -1.64 -10.32
N PRO A 84 -11.75 -2.24 -10.24
CA PRO A 84 -12.06 -3.38 -11.08
C PRO A 84 -11.97 -2.93 -12.54
N SER A 85 -11.18 -3.64 -13.34
CA SER A 85 -10.94 -3.30 -14.74
C SER A 85 -11.65 -4.30 -15.66
N PRO A 86 -12.93 -4.07 -16.03
CA PRO A 86 -13.50 -4.70 -17.22
C PRO A 86 -12.96 -4.05 -18.50
N HIS A 87 -12.37 -2.85 -18.43
CA HIS A 87 -11.87 -2.11 -19.59
C HIS A 87 -10.52 -1.41 -19.29
N PRO A 88 -9.45 -1.68 -20.06
CA PRO A 88 -8.14 -1.02 -19.92
C PRO A 88 -8.12 0.50 -20.19
N ALA A 89 -9.27 1.06 -20.58
CA ALA A 89 -9.43 2.43 -21.08
C ALA A 89 -9.67 3.46 -19.98
N SER A 90 -10.26 3.01 -18.87
CA SER A 90 -10.80 3.87 -17.81
C SER A 90 -10.27 3.51 -16.43
N THR A 91 -9.61 2.35 -16.28
CA THR A 91 -8.96 1.93 -15.04
C THR A 91 -7.50 1.59 -15.31
N TRP A 92 -6.63 2.15 -14.49
CA TRP A 92 -5.21 1.84 -14.42
C TRP A 92 -4.98 0.99 -13.17
N PHE A 93 -4.11 -0.01 -13.25
CA PHE A 93 -3.76 -0.85 -12.10
C PHE A 93 -4.95 -1.62 -11.49
N GLY A 94 -5.91 -1.99 -12.35
CA GLY A 94 -7.13 -2.65 -11.93
C GLY A 94 -7.08 -4.17 -11.97
N ILE A 95 -7.85 -4.85 -11.13
CA ILE A 95 -7.95 -6.33 -11.10
C ILE A 95 -9.35 -6.79 -11.51
N ASN A 96 -9.54 -8.04 -11.92
CA ASN A 96 -10.91 -8.53 -12.15
C ASN A 96 -11.65 -8.69 -10.80
N ALA A 97 -12.99 -8.72 -10.85
CA ALA A 97 -13.80 -8.73 -9.64
C ALA A 97 -13.59 -9.99 -8.77
N VAL A 98 -13.28 -11.14 -9.39
CA VAL A 98 -12.99 -12.38 -8.67
C VAL A 98 -11.67 -12.27 -7.91
N ASP A 99 -10.63 -11.74 -8.56
CA ASP A 99 -9.34 -11.40 -7.93
C ASP A 99 -9.50 -10.44 -6.76
N GLY A 100 -10.28 -9.37 -6.94
CA GLY A 100 -10.53 -8.39 -5.89
C GLY A 100 -11.27 -9.00 -4.70
N ARG A 101 -12.26 -9.86 -4.97
CA ARG A 101 -12.96 -10.62 -3.93
C ARG A 101 -12.00 -11.51 -3.14
N ASP A 102 -11.20 -12.33 -3.83
CA ASP A 102 -10.27 -13.27 -3.20
C ASP A 102 -9.24 -12.52 -2.33
N LEU A 103 -8.71 -11.40 -2.84
CA LEU A 103 -7.83 -10.49 -2.10
C LEU A 103 -8.49 -9.98 -0.82
N VAL A 104 -9.72 -9.43 -0.89
CA VAL A 104 -10.43 -8.94 0.31
C VAL A 104 -10.69 -10.06 1.32
N LEU A 105 -11.01 -11.28 0.86
CA LEU A 105 -11.23 -12.43 1.74
C LEU A 105 -9.94 -12.86 2.46
N GLU A 106 -8.80 -12.90 1.76
CA GLU A 106 -7.51 -13.22 2.37
C GLU A 106 -7.10 -12.17 3.42
N LEU A 107 -7.34 -10.89 3.15
CA LEU A 107 -7.09 -9.83 4.13
C LEU A 107 -8.04 -9.92 5.32
N ALA A 108 -9.32 -10.20 5.10
CA ALA A 108 -10.29 -10.40 6.16
C ALA A 108 -9.93 -11.60 7.05
N ARG A 109 -9.32 -12.66 6.50
CA ARG A 109 -8.75 -13.78 7.27
C ARG A 109 -7.62 -13.32 8.17
N GLY A 110 -6.69 -12.53 7.64
CA GLY A 110 -5.61 -11.92 8.43
C GLY A 110 -6.15 -11.03 9.56
N VAL A 111 -7.14 -10.18 9.26
CA VAL A 111 -7.83 -9.34 10.26
C VAL A 111 -8.55 -10.17 11.32
N ARG A 112 -9.17 -11.29 10.94
CA ARG A 112 -9.84 -12.19 11.88
C ARG A 112 -8.83 -12.90 12.78
N PHE A 113 -7.75 -13.42 12.19
CA PHE A 113 -6.65 -14.08 12.90
C PHE A 113 -5.99 -13.14 13.92
N ALA A 114 -5.85 -11.88 13.54
CA ALA A 114 -5.43 -10.78 14.38
C ALA A 114 -6.34 -10.47 15.60
N GLY A 115 -7.52 -11.09 15.70
CA GLY A 115 -8.44 -10.95 16.84
C GLY A 115 -9.59 -9.97 16.62
N PHE A 116 -9.62 -9.23 15.51
CA PHE A 116 -10.73 -8.32 15.22
C PHE A 116 -12.01 -9.10 14.93
N GLN A 117 -13.13 -8.55 15.41
CA GLN A 117 -14.48 -9.07 15.16
C GLN A 117 -15.21 -8.24 14.10
N LYS A 118 -14.68 -7.08 13.76
CA LYS A 118 -15.31 -6.07 12.91
C LYS A 118 -14.31 -5.54 11.89
N LEU A 119 -14.75 -5.47 10.65
CA LEU A 119 -14.04 -4.89 9.52
C LEU A 119 -14.94 -3.85 8.86
N LEU A 120 -14.43 -2.64 8.68
CA LEU A 120 -15.07 -1.62 7.86
C LEU A 120 -14.28 -1.46 6.56
N ILE A 121 -14.92 -1.68 5.43
CA ILE A 121 -14.34 -1.40 4.12
C ILE A 121 -14.75 0.01 3.74
N PHE A 122 -13.79 0.92 3.59
CA PHE A 122 -14.07 2.28 3.11
C PHE A 122 -13.58 2.42 1.68
N SER A 123 -14.51 2.66 0.75
CA SER A 123 -14.22 2.69 -0.68
C SER A 123 -14.49 4.05 -1.31
N SER A 124 -13.51 4.60 -2.03
CA SER A 124 -13.67 5.82 -2.82
C SER A 124 -14.19 5.57 -4.22
N SER A 125 -13.91 4.38 -4.77
CA SER A 125 -14.22 4.12 -6.17
C SER A 125 -15.68 3.69 -6.29
N PRO A 126 -16.48 4.34 -7.14
CA PRO A 126 -17.85 3.94 -7.40
C PRO A 126 -17.95 2.61 -8.18
N TRP A 127 -16.88 2.19 -8.86
CA TRP A 127 -16.78 0.86 -9.49
C TRP A 127 -16.70 -0.27 -8.46
N HIS A 128 -16.49 0.03 -7.17
CA HIS A 128 -16.27 -1.01 -6.16
C HIS A 128 -17.52 -1.60 -5.54
N ARG A 129 -18.67 -0.93 -5.69
CA ARG A 129 -19.83 -1.17 -4.83
C ARG A 129 -20.29 -2.62 -4.82
N GLU A 130 -20.54 -3.21 -5.98
CA GLU A 130 -21.18 -4.53 -6.07
C GLU A 130 -20.26 -5.68 -5.65
N TRP A 131 -19.00 -5.67 -6.09
CA TRP A 131 -18.10 -6.76 -5.76
C TRP A 131 -17.61 -6.67 -4.31
N LEU A 132 -17.49 -5.46 -3.73
CA LEU A 132 -17.25 -5.31 -2.29
C LEU A 132 -18.45 -5.79 -1.46
N ASP A 133 -19.68 -5.58 -1.93
CA ASP A 133 -20.86 -6.12 -1.27
C ASP A 133 -20.88 -7.65 -1.29
N ALA A 134 -20.47 -8.26 -2.40
CA ALA A 134 -20.29 -9.71 -2.48
C ALA A 134 -19.18 -10.20 -1.53
N ALA A 135 -17.98 -9.61 -1.61
CA ALA A 135 -16.85 -9.96 -0.75
C ALA A 135 -17.16 -9.82 0.74
N ALA A 136 -17.91 -8.79 1.13
CA ALA A 136 -18.31 -8.57 2.51
C ALA A 136 -19.29 -9.63 3.05
N ARG A 137 -20.25 -10.07 2.22
CA ARG A 137 -21.17 -11.16 2.58
C ARG A 137 -20.40 -12.46 2.75
N ASP A 138 -19.49 -12.75 1.83
CA ASP A 138 -18.66 -13.95 1.88
C ASP A 138 -17.75 -13.94 3.10
N ALA A 139 -17.09 -12.82 3.39
CA ALA A 139 -16.27 -12.67 4.60
C ALA A 139 -17.10 -12.90 5.87
N ARG A 140 -18.33 -12.38 5.92
CA ARG A 140 -19.23 -12.59 7.06
C ARG A 140 -19.60 -14.06 7.25
N VAL A 141 -19.93 -14.76 6.18
CA VAL A 141 -20.34 -16.17 6.22
C VAL A 141 -19.16 -17.09 6.49
N GLU A 142 -18.03 -16.89 5.79
CA GLU A 142 -16.86 -17.77 5.89
C GLU A 142 -16.06 -17.57 7.18
N LEU A 143 -15.94 -16.33 7.65
CA LEU A 143 -14.99 -15.97 8.73
C LEU A 143 -15.68 -15.57 10.03
N GLY A 144 -17.00 -15.40 10.02
CA GLY A 144 -17.77 -14.90 11.15
C GLY A 144 -17.46 -13.44 11.53
N ILE A 145 -16.67 -12.72 10.74
CA ILE A 145 -16.35 -11.30 10.97
C ILE A 145 -17.52 -10.41 10.54
N VAL A 146 -17.86 -9.37 11.31
CA VAL A 146 -18.90 -8.41 10.90
C VAL A 146 -18.29 -7.39 9.95
N VAL A 147 -18.81 -7.32 8.72
CA VAL A 147 -18.26 -6.43 7.67
C VAL A 147 -19.22 -5.28 7.37
N TYR A 148 -18.75 -4.07 7.62
CA TYR A 148 -19.39 -2.81 7.24
C TYR A 148 -18.77 -2.27 5.95
N ARG A 149 -19.55 -1.51 5.19
CA ARG A 149 -19.08 -0.86 3.96
C ARG A 149 -19.52 0.58 3.98
N VAL A 150 -18.58 1.48 3.74
CA VAL A 150 -18.86 2.89 3.53
C VAL A 150 -18.32 3.24 2.16
N HIS A 151 -19.17 3.84 1.33
CA HIS A 151 -18.77 4.35 0.02
C HIS A 151 -18.69 5.87 0.09
N LEU A 152 -17.70 6.46 -0.57
CA LEU A 152 -17.52 7.91 -0.60
C LEU A 152 -18.80 8.65 -1.05
N ALA A 153 -19.53 8.10 -2.04
CA ALA A 153 -20.82 8.61 -2.50
C ALA A 153 -21.86 8.78 -1.36
N SER A 154 -21.84 7.90 -0.36
CA SER A 154 -22.74 8.00 0.80
C SER A 154 -22.41 9.15 1.74
N LEU A 155 -21.24 9.76 1.59
CA LEU A 155 -20.77 10.92 2.35
C LEU A 155 -20.96 12.25 1.61
N GLY A 156 -21.53 12.23 0.40
CA GLY A 156 -21.79 13.44 -0.41
C GLY A 156 -20.72 13.78 -1.44
N LEU A 157 -19.70 12.93 -1.61
CA LEU A 157 -18.63 13.09 -2.60
C LEU A 157 -18.66 11.89 -3.55
N ASP A 158 -18.59 12.09 -4.87
CA ASP A 158 -18.69 10.97 -5.81
C ASP A 158 -17.84 11.17 -7.07
N PHE A 159 -16.99 10.18 -7.35
CA PHE A 159 -16.19 10.12 -8.57
C PHE A 159 -16.97 9.56 -9.77
N HIS A 160 -18.20 9.08 -9.57
CA HIS A 160 -18.97 8.43 -10.62
C HIS A 160 -19.27 9.43 -11.75
N PRO A 161 -19.02 9.09 -13.03
CA PRO A 161 -19.30 10.00 -14.14
C PRO A 161 -20.76 10.44 -14.12
N ALA A 162 -21.72 9.52 -13.95
CA ALA A 162 -23.15 9.83 -13.82
C ALA A 162 -23.61 10.58 -12.54
N ALA A 163 -22.72 10.97 -11.62
CA ALA A 163 -23.12 11.79 -10.48
C ALA A 163 -23.59 13.19 -10.91
N ALA A 164 -24.40 13.85 -10.07
CA ALA A 164 -24.89 15.21 -10.35
C ALA A 164 -23.73 16.19 -10.54
N LEU A 165 -23.87 17.14 -11.48
CA LEU A 165 -22.81 18.07 -11.87
C LEU A 165 -22.18 18.79 -10.66
N ALA A 166 -23.01 19.32 -9.75
CA ALA A 166 -22.54 19.99 -8.54
C ALA A 166 -21.66 19.07 -7.66
N VAL A 167 -22.09 17.81 -7.43
CA VAL A 167 -21.31 16.83 -6.66
C VAL A 167 -19.97 16.54 -7.33
N ARG A 168 -19.97 16.40 -8.66
CA ARG A 168 -18.73 16.18 -9.43
C ARG A 168 -17.78 17.38 -9.32
N GLN A 169 -18.29 18.61 -9.42
CA GLN A 169 -17.52 19.84 -9.28
C GLN A 169 -16.93 19.99 -7.87
N GLU A 170 -17.72 19.74 -6.83
CA GLU A 170 -17.25 19.75 -5.43
C GLU A 170 -16.16 18.68 -5.19
N THR A 171 -16.37 17.47 -5.71
CA THR A 171 -15.40 16.37 -5.59
C THR A 171 -14.10 16.69 -6.33
N GLN A 172 -14.18 17.26 -7.53
CA GLN A 172 -13.02 17.73 -8.30
C GLN A 172 -12.28 18.86 -7.54
N ALA A 173 -13.00 19.83 -6.98
CA ALA A 173 -12.44 20.94 -6.21
C ALA A 173 -11.66 20.45 -4.99
N LEU A 174 -12.26 19.53 -4.22
CA LEU A 174 -11.64 18.92 -3.05
C LEU A 174 -10.35 18.19 -3.45
N ALA A 175 -10.44 17.29 -4.42
CA ALA A 175 -9.30 16.50 -4.86
C ALA A 175 -8.17 17.37 -5.45
N ALA A 176 -8.51 18.38 -6.26
CA ALA A 176 -7.55 19.36 -6.79
C ALA A 176 -6.79 20.08 -5.67
N THR A 177 -7.52 20.52 -4.65
CA THR A 177 -6.97 21.22 -3.47
C THR A 177 -6.04 20.30 -2.67
N LEU A 178 -6.49 19.08 -2.35
CA LEU A 178 -5.69 18.10 -1.59
C LEU A 178 -4.42 17.67 -2.33
N LEU A 179 -4.51 17.57 -3.64
CA LEU A 179 -3.37 17.19 -4.49
C LEU A 179 -2.47 18.38 -4.81
N GLY A 180 -2.92 19.63 -4.64
CA GLY A 180 -2.18 20.82 -5.06
C GLY A 180 -1.99 20.89 -6.58
N VAL A 181 -3.00 20.44 -7.35
CA VAL A 181 -2.94 20.39 -8.83
C VAL A 181 -4.14 21.10 -9.43
N VAL A 182 -3.93 21.71 -10.60
CA VAL A 182 -5.00 22.29 -11.40
C VAL A 182 -5.56 21.22 -12.34
N PRO A 183 -6.89 21.04 -12.42
CA PRO A 183 -7.50 20.16 -13.41
C PRO A 183 -7.04 20.47 -14.84
N VAL A 184 -6.63 19.44 -15.57
CA VAL A 184 -6.24 19.54 -16.99
C VAL A 184 -7.37 19.04 -17.89
N PRO A 185 -7.33 19.30 -19.20
CA PRO A 185 -8.26 18.67 -20.13
C PRO A 185 -8.21 17.13 -19.97
N SER A 186 -9.37 16.54 -19.69
CA SER A 186 -9.56 15.08 -19.70
C SER A 186 -10.58 14.71 -20.76
N ALA A 187 -10.24 13.68 -21.52
CA ALA A 187 -11.13 13.01 -22.45
C ALA A 187 -11.18 11.54 -22.02
N PRO A 188 -11.97 11.21 -20.97
CA PRO A 188 -12.12 9.83 -20.55
C PRO A 188 -12.64 9.05 -21.75
N GLN A 189 -12.02 7.91 -22.03
CA GLN A 189 -12.59 6.99 -23.02
C GLN A 189 -13.97 6.57 -22.50
N ARG A 190 -14.98 6.61 -23.37
CA ARG A 190 -16.36 6.24 -23.01
C ARG A 190 -16.35 4.83 -22.43
N SER A 191 -16.53 4.73 -21.13
CA SER A 191 -16.79 3.46 -20.45
C SER A 191 -18.30 3.35 -20.31
N SER A 192 -18.93 2.39 -20.98
CA SER A 192 -20.33 2.09 -20.69
C SER A 192 -20.41 1.22 -19.45
N ASP A 193 -21.33 1.56 -18.54
CA ASP A 193 -21.65 0.71 -17.39
C ASP A 193 -22.26 -0.64 -17.84
N GLU A 194 -22.66 -0.76 -19.12
CA GLU A 194 -23.30 -1.93 -19.74
C GLU A 194 -22.53 -3.25 -19.59
N GLN A 195 -21.21 -3.20 -19.39
CA GLN A 195 -20.37 -4.39 -19.18
C GLN A 195 -20.32 -4.85 -17.72
N PHE A 196 -20.70 -3.98 -16.78
CA PHE A 196 -20.71 -4.26 -15.34
C PHE A 196 -22.14 -4.38 -14.79
N ARG A 197 -23.12 -3.70 -15.42
CA ARG A 197 -24.55 -3.69 -15.04
C ARG A 197 -25.47 -3.63 -16.27
N PRO A 198 -26.71 -4.13 -16.18
CA PRO A 198 -27.73 -3.83 -17.18
C PRO A 198 -28.09 -2.34 -17.13
N GLY A 199 -27.77 -1.58 -18.19
CA GLY A 199 -28.19 -0.18 -18.33
C GLY A 199 -27.29 0.66 -19.24
N ASN A 200 -27.88 1.37 -20.19
CA ASN A 200 -27.17 2.22 -21.15
C ASN A 200 -27.08 3.65 -20.61
N TRP A 201 -26.07 3.95 -19.80
CA TRP A 201 -25.82 5.31 -19.33
C TRP A 201 -24.87 6.03 -20.28
N HIS A 202 -25.30 7.17 -20.82
CA HIS A 202 -24.38 8.10 -21.47
C HIS A 202 -23.58 8.81 -20.39
N GLN A 203 -22.26 8.58 -20.36
CA GLN A 203 -21.36 9.34 -19.49
C GLN A 203 -21.57 10.84 -19.75
N PRO A 204 -21.82 11.66 -18.71
CA PRO A 204 -21.87 13.10 -18.90
C PRO A 204 -20.50 13.60 -19.35
N PRO A 205 -20.44 14.79 -19.97
CA PRO A 205 -19.19 15.34 -20.45
C PRO A 205 -18.16 15.48 -19.31
N PRO A 206 -16.86 15.51 -19.66
CA PRO A 206 -15.80 15.84 -18.73
C PRO A 206 -16.07 17.18 -18.05
N LEU A 207 -15.58 17.32 -16.82
CA LEU A 207 -15.63 18.61 -16.13
C LEU A 207 -14.67 19.61 -16.79
N GLN A 208 -14.93 20.89 -16.52
CA GLN A 208 -14.10 21.98 -17.01
C GLN A 208 -12.66 21.84 -16.51
N SER A 209 -11.70 22.12 -17.39
CA SER A 209 -10.28 22.25 -17.05
C SER A 209 -9.96 23.65 -16.49
N GLY A 210 -8.80 23.79 -15.85
CA GLY A 210 -8.37 25.03 -15.21
C GLY A 210 -8.75 25.09 -13.73
N PRO A 211 -8.55 26.24 -13.06
CA PRO A 211 -8.83 26.35 -11.63
C PRO A 211 -10.33 26.17 -11.38
N VAL A 212 -10.64 25.40 -10.35
CA VAL A 212 -12.01 25.28 -9.86
C VAL A 212 -12.42 26.60 -9.20
N ASP A 213 -13.65 27.05 -9.42
CA ASP A 213 -14.10 28.35 -8.91
C ASP A 213 -14.14 28.41 -7.37
N ALA A 214 -14.06 29.62 -6.83
CA ALA A 214 -13.98 29.84 -5.38
C ALA A 214 -15.21 29.32 -4.61
N ALA A 215 -16.40 29.40 -5.22
CA ALA A 215 -17.63 28.93 -4.61
C ALA A 215 -17.65 27.39 -4.50
N CYS A 216 -17.16 26.68 -5.52
CA CYS A 216 -16.98 25.24 -5.52
C CYS A 216 -15.94 24.80 -4.47
N VAL A 217 -14.85 25.54 -4.30
CA VAL A 217 -13.84 25.25 -3.26
C VAL A 217 -14.44 25.43 -1.87
N GLU A 218 -15.20 26.51 -1.63
CA GLU A 218 -15.89 26.73 -0.36
C GLU A 218 -16.93 25.64 -0.06
N ALA A 219 -17.77 25.30 -1.05
CA ALA A 219 -18.75 24.23 -0.94
C ALA A 219 -18.07 22.88 -0.67
N ALA A 220 -17.01 22.56 -1.40
CA ALA A 220 -16.21 21.36 -1.16
C ALA A 220 -15.61 21.30 0.25
N GLY A 221 -15.19 22.44 0.81
CA GLY A 221 -14.74 22.53 2.20
C GLY A 221 -15.85 22.25 3.22
N LEU A 222 -17.08 22.71 2.96
CA LEU A 222 -18.25 22.37 3.77
C LEU A 222 -18.59 20.88 3.66
N THR A 223 -18.67 20.34 2.44
CA THR A 223 -18.95 18.94 2.15
C THR A 223 -17.89 18.03 2.79
N ARG A 224 -16.60 18.38 2.70
CA ARG A 224 -15.50 17.68 3.38
C ARG A 224 -15.75 17.58 4.88
N ARG A 225 -16.05 18.69 5.57
CA ARG A 225 -16.31 18.69 7.03
C ARG A 225 -17.50 17.81 7.39
N GLN A 226 -18.57 17.87 6.61
CA GLN A 226 -19.75 17.01 6.81
C GLN A 226 -19.42 15.53 6.58
N ALA A 227 -18.62 15.23 5.56
CA ALA A 227 -18.16 13.89 5.23
C ALA A 227 -17.28 13.30 6.35
N VAL A 228 -16.31 14.06 6.86
CA VAL A 228 -15.47 13.69 8.02
C VAL A 228 -16.33 13.38 9.24
N ALA A 229 -17.21 14.31 9.63
CA ALA A 229 -18.07 14.14 10.80
C ALA A 229 -19.01 12.93 10.66
N ARG A 230 -19.52 12.66 9.45
CA ARG A 230 -20.36 11.49 9.17
C ARG A 230 -19.55 10.20 9.19
N LEU A 231 -18.35 10.18 8.62
CA LEU A 231 -17.46 9.01 8.66
C LEU A 231 -17.05 8.67 10.09
N GLY A 232 -16.72 9.66 10.91
CA GLY A 232 -16.44 9.48 12.34
C GLY A 232 -17.62 8.81 13.07
N ARG A 233 -18.85 9.32 12.89
CA ARG A 233 -20.05 8.68 13.47
C ARG A 233 -20.26 7.25 12.99
N LEU A 234 -20.07 6.98 11.69
CA LEU A 234 -20.21 5.62 11.14
C LEU A 234 -19.15 4.67 11.70
N LEU A 235 -17.92 5.14 11.90
CA LEU A 235 -16.85 4.37 12.57
C LEU A 235 -17.26 4.01 14.00
N GLU A 236 -17.79 4.97 14.75
CA GLU A 236 -18.29 4.73 16.11
C GLU A 236 -19.46 3.74 16.15
N GLU A 237 -20.47 3.94 15.31
CA GLU A 237 -21.64 3.06 15.23
C GLU A 237 -21.23 1.65 14.84
N ALA A 238 -20.35 1.48 13.85
CA ALA A 238 -19.82 0.18 13.46
C ALA A 238 -19.04 -0.47 14.61
N ALA A 239 -18.14 0.28 15.26
CA ALA A 239 -17.33 -0.18 16.38
C ALA A 239 -18.17 -0.70 17.55
N TRP A 240 -19.32 -0.09 17.82
CA TRP A 240 -20.20 -0.44 18.95
C TRP A 240 -21.46 -1.21 18.58
N HIS A 241 -21.74 -1.44 17.30
CA HIS A 241 -22.90 -2.21 16.86
C HIS A 241 -22.98 -3.58 17.58
N GLY A 242 -24.13 -3.85 18.20
CA GLY A 242 -24.37 -5.07 19.00
C GLY A 242 -23.78 -5.05 20.41
N HIS A 243 -23.16 -3.96 20.87
CA HIS A 243 -22.55 -3.83 22.19
C HIS A 243 -22.90 -2.49 22.84
N THR A 244 -22.91 -2.43 24.17
CA THR A 244 -23.06 -1.17 24.89
C THR A 244 -21.75 -0.39 24.85
N LYS A 245 -21.80 0.88 24.44
CA LYS A 245 -20.64 1.79 24.53
C LYS A 245 -20.30 2.01 26.01
N PRO A 246 -19.08 1.68 26.48
CA PRO A 246 -18.70 1.84 27.86
C PRO A 246 -18.72 3.33 28.26
N ALA A 247 -19.02 3.61 29.53
CA ALA A 247 -18.83 4.94 30.11
C ALA A 247 -17.35 5.30 30.00
N LEU A 248 -17.04 6.43 29.34
CA LEU A 248 -15.69 6.86 28.99
C LEU A 248 -14.68 6.60 30.13
N VAL A 249 -13.69 5.73 29.88
CA VAL A 249 -12.39 5.88 30.52
C VAL A 249 -11.50 6.53 29.46
N ALA A 250 -11.38 7.85 29.56
CA ALA A 250 -10.43 8.61 28.78
C ALA A 250 -9.01 8.12 29.10
N SER A 251 -8.41 7.36 28.17
CA SER A 251 -6.96 7.18 28.05
C SER A 251 -6.63 6.34 26.82
N LEU A 252 -6.84 6.90 25.62
CA LEU A 252 -6.18 6.40 24.40
C LEU A 252 -5.09 7.36 23.90
N ALA A 253 -4.98 8.55 24.48
CA ALA A 253 -4.13 9.64 23.98
C ALA A 253 -2.70 9.66 24.54
N ALA A 254 -2.19 8.56 25.10
CA ALA A 254 -0.85 8.55 25.70
C ALA A 254 -0.04 7.35 25.22
N SER A 255 0.77 7.54 24.17
CA SER A 255 2.12 6.92 24.05
C SER A 255 2.84 7.14 22.71
N ARG A 256 2.56 8.20 21.93
CA ARG A 256 3.53 8.70 20.95
C ARG A 256 3.62 10.23 21.07
N PRO A 257 4.83 10.82 21.12
CA PRO A 257 4.97 12.26 21.06
C PRO A 257 4.28 12.76 19.80
N ALA A 258 3.48 13.82 19.94
CA ALA A 258 2.85 14.55 18.86
C ALA A 258 3.92 15.18 17.97
N ASN A 259 4.59 14.36 17.16
CA ASN A 259 5.39 14.86 16.07
C ASN A 259 4.39 15.43 15.07
N ALA A 260 4.46 16.76 14.93
CA ALA A 260 3.63 17.57 14.04
C ALA A 260 3.29 16.80 12.76
N VAL A 261 2.00 16.76 12.42
CA VAL A 261 1.51 16.28 11.14
C VAL A 261 2.12 17.18 10.06
N ALA A 262 3.30 16.80 9.60
CA ALA A 262 4.02 17.45 8.52
C ALA A 262 3.33 17.09 7.19
N PRO A 263 3.34 17.99 6.19
CA PRO A 263 2.55 17.83 4.98
C PRO A 263 2.83 16.52 4.23
N LEU A 264 1.75 15.96 3.67
CA LEU A 264 1.71 14.71 2.90
C LEU A 264 2.70 14.75 1.73
N TRP A 265 3.86 14.11 1.90
CA TRP A 265 4.89 14.01 0.87
C TRP A 265 4.48 13.04 -0.26
N ARG A 266 4.93 13.31 -1.49
CA ARG A 266 4.83 12.38 -2.64
C ARG A 266 6.21 11.74 -2.87
N PRO A 267 6.43 10.47 -2.47
CA PRO A 267 7.78 9.89 -2.42
C PRO A 267 8.59 9.94 -3.72
N PHE A 268 7.90 9.93 -4.86
CA PHE A 268 8.54 9.93 -6.16
C PHE A 268 8.21 11.16 -7.00
N GLY A 269 7.56 12.18 -6.43
CA GLY A 269 7.20 13.41 -7.14
C GLY A 269 6.45 13.13 -8.46
N ASN A 270 6.99 13.65 -9.56
CA ASN A 270 6.49 13.47 -10.92
C ASN A 270 6.79 12.09 -11.54
N ARG A 271 7.58 11.24 -10.87
CA ARG A 271 7.89 9.86 -11.29
C ARG A 271 6.86 8.85 -10.79
N TYR A 272 5.95 9.22 -9.89
CA TYR A 272 4.89 8.30 -9.45
C TYR A 272 3.75 8.23 -10.48
N LEU A 273 3.53 7.07 -11.09
CA LEU A 273 2.49 6.88 -12.11
C LEU A 273 1.09 7.20 -11.57
N GLY A 274 0.81 6.88 -10.30
CA GLY A 274 -0.46 7.23 -9.65
C GLY A 274 -0.70 8.74 -9.56
N ALA A 275 0.35 9.55 -9.47
CA ALA A 275 0.27 11.01 -9.42
C ALA A 275 0.14 11.68 -10.80
N LEU A 276 0.15 10.90 -11.89
CA LEU A 276 -0.02 11.41 -13.24
C LEU A 276 -1.49 11.47 -13.62
N THR A 277 -1.86 12.50 -14.39
CA THR A 277 -3.14 12.53 -15.12
C THR A 277 -3.14 11.44 -16.19
N PRO A 278 -4.31 10.96 -16.63
CA PRO A 278 -4.43 9.94 -17.69
C PRO A 278 -3.60 10.24 -18.95
N GLU A 279 -3.57 11.50 -19.38
CA GLU A 279 -2.80 11.91 -20.55
C GLU A 279 -1.29 11.87 -20.30
N ALA A 280 -0.83 12.47 -19.19
CA ALA A 280 0.57 12.41 -18.80
C ALA A 280 1.07 10.96 -18.61
N LEU A 281 0.21 10.06 -18.14
CA LEU A 281 0.51 8.63 -18.01
C LEU A 281 0.70 7.95 -19.37
N ARG A 282 -0.16 8.24 -20.35
CA ARG A 282 0.02 7.78 -21.74
C ARG A 282 1.31 8.33 -22.36
N THR A 283 1.57 9.62 -22.18
CA THR A 283 2.82 10.25 -22.65
C THR A 283 4.05 9.60 -22.01
N ALA A 284 4.01 9.35 -20.70
CA ALA A 284 5.10 8.71 -19.97
C ALA A 284 5.46 7.34 -20.54
N ALA A 285 4.45 6.51 -20.86
CA ALA A 285 4.63 5.18 -21.42
C ALA A 285 5.19 5.18 -22.85
N GLN A 286 4.98 6.25 -23.61
CA GLN A 286 5.46 6.38 -25.00
C GLN A 286 6.88 6.92 -25.13
N ARG A 287 7.48 7.42 -24.04
CA ARG A 287 8.86 7.94 -24.07
C ARG A 287 9.85 6.82 -24.39
N SER A 288 10.80 7.11 -25.28
CA SER A 288 11.87 6.16 -25.59
C SER A 288 12.65 5.80 -24.32
N GLY A 289 12.91 4.51 -24.11
CA GLY A 289 13.59 4.02 -22.91
C GLY A 289 12.77 4.08 -21.62
N ALA A 290 11.45 4.34 -21.68
CA ALA A 290 10.62 4.43 -20.48
C ALA A 290 10.63 3.14 -19.65
N VAL A 291 10.97 3.28 -18.37
CA VAL A 291 11.02 2.21 -17.37
C VAL A 291 9.88 2.40 -16.38
N ALA A 292 9.06 1.36 -16.21
CA ALA A 292 8.11 1.28 -15.10
C ALA A 292 8.66 0.34 -14.02
N ILE A 293 8.75 0.82 -12.79
CA ILE A 293 9.18 0.06 -11.63
C ILE A 293 7.93 -0.29 -10.82
N LEU A 294 7.68 -1.57 -10.58
CA LEU A 294 6.60 -2.07 -9.73
C LEU A 294 7.20 -2.51 -8.38
N PRO A 295 7.01 -1.73 -7.30
CA PRO A 295 7.49 -2.13 -5.98
C PRO A 295 6.59 -3.21 -5.39
N THR A 296 7.19 -4.23 -4.79
CA THR A 296 6.50 -5.29 -4.04
C THR A 296 7.14 -5.44 -2.65
N GLY A 297 6.33 -5.36 -1.61
CA GLY A 297 6.74 -5.63 -0.22
C GLY A 297 5.77 -6.60 0.44
N ALA A 298 5.66 -6.52 1.76
CA ALA A 298 4.68 -7.23 2.54
C ALA A 298 4.29 -6.47 3.82
N ILE A 299 3.30 -7.05 4.50
CA ILE A 299 2.89 -6.70 5.87
C ILE A 299 3.07 -7.95 6.71
N GLU A 300 4.12 -7.98 7.49
CA GLU A 300 4.53 -9.14 8.26
C GLU A 300 5.26 -8.76 9.53
N GLN A 301 5.24 -9.67 10.48
CA GLN A 301 5.98 -9.51 11.73
C GLN A 301 7.46 -9.20 11.44
N HIS A 302 8.07 -8.29 12.20
CA HIS A 302 9.50 -8.00 12.14
C HIS A 302 10.07 -7.93 13.57
N GLY A 303 9.74 -8.95 14.37
CA GLY A 303 10.05 -8.96 15.79
C GLY A 303 9.29 -7.91 16.60
N PRO A 304 9.66 -7.72 17.88
CA PRO A 304 8.99 -6.77 18.77
C PRO A 304 9.44 -5.31 18.57
N HIS A 305 10.57 -5.08 17.90
CA HIS A 305 11.19 -3.75 17.79
C HIS A 305 10.83 -2.97 16.53
N LEU A 306 10.40 -3.64 15.46
CA LEU A 306 10.02 -3.00 14.20
C LEU A 306 8.51 -3.10 13.94
N PRO A 307 7.96 -2.15 13.16
CA PRO A 307 6.56 -2.21 12.75
C PRO A 307 6.34 -3.30 11.69
N VAL A 308 5.10 -3.73 11.47
CA VAL A 308 4.80 -4.78 10.49
C VAL A 308 4.93 -4.33 9.02
N GLY A 309 5.11 -3.04 8.76
CA GLY A 309 5.20 -2.47 7.41
C GLY A 309 6.62 -2.32 6.85
N VAL A 310 7.64 -2.94 7.45
CA VAL A 310 9.07 -2.72 7.16
C VAL A 310 9.39 -2.90 5.67
N ASP A 311 9.02 -4.01 5.04
CA ASP A 311 9.37 -4.28 3.64
C ASP A 311 8.87 -3.19 2.71
N ALA A 312 7.59 -2.82 2.86
CA ALA A 312 6.98 -1.77 2.07
C ALA A 312 7.63 -0.40 2.38
N MET A 313 8.08 -0.18 3.62
CA MET A 313 8.77 1.04 4.05
C MET A 313 10.16 1.17 3.42
N ILE A 314 10.97 0.11 3.52
CA ILE A 314 12.31 0.03 2.96
C ILE A 314 12.24 0.17 1.43
N GLY A 315 11.36 -0.58 0.77
CA GLY A 315 11.24 -0.55 -0.69
C GLY A 315 10.92 0.85 -1.22
N GLN A 316 10.04 1.59 -0.58
CA GLN A 316 9.76 2.95 -1.03
C GLN A 316 10.87 3.93 -0.67
N GLY A 317 11.47 3.81 0.53
CA GLY A 317 12.53 4.71 0.96
C GLY A 317 13.78 4.60 0.10
N LEU A 318 14.23 3.38 -0.19
CA LEU A 318 15.36 3.12 -1.07
C LEU A 318 15.08 3.56 -2.50
N LEU A 319 13.89 3.28 -3.02
CA LEU A 319 13.53 3.67 -4.38
C LEU A 319 13.41 5.20 -4.52
N ALA A 320 12.86 5.90 -3.52
CA ALA A 320 12.79 7.36 -3.53
C ALA A 320 14.19 7.98 -3.56
N ARG A 321 15.11 7.49 -2.72
CA ARG A 321 16.51 7.91 -2.73
C ARG A 321 17.17 7.62 -4.08
N ALA A 322 16.95 6.44 -4.65
CA ALA A 322 17.52 6.05 -5.95
C ALA A 322 17.03 6.95 -7.08
N LEU A 323 15.72 7.24 -7.14
CA LEU A 323 15.14 8.08 -8.18
C LEU A 323 15.57 9.55 -8.09
N ALA A 324 15.90 10.04 -6.90
CA ALA A 324 16.47 11.37 -6.71
C ALA A 324 17.90 11.50 -7.29
N LEU A 325 18.60 10.38 -7.54
CA LEU A 325 19.93 10.34 -8.17
C LEU A 325 19.85 10.25 -9.71
N LEU A 326 18.66 10.08 -10.28
CA LEU A 326 18.47 9.98 -11.72
C LEU A 326 18.31 11.36 -12.35
N ALA A 327 18.89 11.55 -13.54
CA ALA A 327 18.64 12.74 -14.36
C ALA A 327 17.15 12.89 -14.67
N ASP A 328 16.64 14.12 -14.67
CA ASP A 328 15.22 14.44 -14.86
C ASP A 328 14.69 13.95 -16.22
N GLU A 329 15.55 13.91 -17.23
CA GLU A 329 15.21 13.46 -18.59
C GLU A 329 15.03 11.94 -18.68
N LEU A 330 15.62 11.17 -17.76
CA LEU A 330 15.52 9.72 -17.76
C LEU A 330 14.09 9.31 -17.42
N PRO A 331 13.35 8.64 -18.33
CA PRO A 331 11.94 8.31 -18.12
C PRO A 331 11.76 7.07 -17.23
N ALA A 332 12.12 7.16 -15.95
CA ALA A 332 11.87 6.12 -14.96
C ALA A 332 10.71 6.54 -14.04
N TYR A 333 9.73 5.65 -13.94
CA TYR A 333 8.50 5.87 -13.19
C TYR A 333 8.21 4.70 -12.25
N VAL A 334 7.41 4.95 -11.21
CA VAL A 334 7.01 3.94 -10.23
C VAL A 334 5.51 3.74 -10.26
N ALA A 335 5.10 2.49 -10.42
CA ALA A 335 3.71 2.07 -10.29
C ALA A 335 3.25 2.11 -8.82
N PRO A 336 1.93 2.16 -8.54
CA PRO A 336 1.39 1.92 -7.21
C PRO A 336 1.97 0.63 -6.61
N PRO A 337 2.54 0.66 -5.39
CA PRO A 337 3.18 -0.52 -4.83
C PRO A 337 2.16 -1.59 -4.43
N VAL A 338 2.60 -2.83 -4.51
CA VAL A 338 1.93 -3.96 -3.84
C VAL A 338 2.51 -4.04 -2.43
N THR A 339 1.78 -3.51 -1.44
CA THR A 339 2.24 -3.43 -0.05
C THR A 339 1.98 -4.70 0.76
N ILE A 340 1.10 -5.58 0.28
CA ILE A 340 0.76 -6.84 0.94
C ILE A 340 1.18 -7.97 -0.01
N GLY A 341 2.09 -8.83 0.45
CA GLY A 341 2.74 -9.86 -0.35
C GLY A 341 2.36 -11.28 0.09
N LYS A 342 3.15 -12.25 -0.36
CA LYS A 342 3.08 -13.65 0.07
C LYS A 342 4.06 -13.86 1.24
N SER A 343 3.53 -13.82 2.45
CA SER A 343 4.26 -13.91 3.73
C SER A 343 3.77 -15.06 4.62
N ASN A 344 3.41 -16.20 4.01
CA ASN A 344 2.82 -17.32 4.75
C ASN A 344 3.81 -17.96 5.75
N GLU A 345 5.11 -17.78 5.56
CA GLU A 345 6.15 -18.12 6.52
C GLU A 345 6.05 -17.35 7.85
N HIS A 346 5.31 -16.23 7.88
CA HIS A 346 5.02 -15.41 9.06
C HIS A 346 3.54 -15.50 9.50
N ALA A 347 2.75 -16.44 8.94
CA ALA A 347 1.30 -16.49 9.13
C ALA A 347 0.87 -16.79 10.58
N ASP A 348 1.75 -17.38 11.39
CA ASP A 348 1.49 -17.67 12.81
C ASP A 348 1.59 -16.42 13.71
N TRP A 349 2.02 -15.28 13.16
CA TRP A 349 2.13 -14.03 13.91
C TRP A 349 1.00 -13.07 13.60
N THR A 350 0.37 -12.62 14.67
CA THR A 350 -0.61 -11.54 14.61
C THR A 350 0.01 -10.26 14.05
N GLY A 351 -0.69 -9.61 13.13
CA GLY A 351 -0.22 -8.41 12.45
C GLY A 351 0.26 -8.69 11.03
N THR A 352 0.63 -9.94 10.72
CA THR A 352 0.90 -10.38 9.35
C THR A 352 -0.40 -10.44 8.54
N LEU A 353 -0.39 -9.79 7.38
CA LEU A 353 -1.40 -9.94 6.34
C LEU A 353 -0.72 -10.58 5.14
N THR A 354 -1.06 -11.83 4.85
CA THR A 354 -0.44 -12.58 3.76
C THR A 354 -1.46 -12.90 2.67
N LEU A 355 -0.99 -12.83 1.43
CA LEU A 355 -1.67 -13.37 0.27
C LEU A 355 -1.20 -14.79 -0.02
N THR A 356 -2.06 -15.59 -0.63
CA THR A 356 -1.65 -16.86 -1.21
C THR A 356 -0.76 -16.64 -2.42
N TYR A 357 0.03 -17.65 -2.79
CA TYR A 357 0.79 -17.68 -4.05
C TYR A 357 -0.08 -17.25 -5.24
N ARG A 358 -1.30 -17.78 -5.34
CA ARG A 358 -2.19 -17.55 -6.48
C ARG A 358 -2.68 -16.11 -6.54
N THR A 359 -3.12 -15.57 -5.40
CA THR A 359 -3.65 -14.20 -5.31
C THR A 359 -2.56 -13.17 -5.56
N PHE A 360 -1.38 -13.33 -4.92
CA PHE A 360 -0.24 -12.46 -5.16
C PHE A 360 0.23 -12.53 -6.64
N ALA A 361 0.30 -13.74 -7.21
CA ALA A 361 0.73 -13.91 -8.59
C ALA A 361 -0.23 -13.25 -9.59
N ARG A 362 -1.55 -13.41 -9.39
CA ARG A 362 -2.59 -12.78 -10.23
C ARG A 362 -2.51 -11.26 -10.14
N LEU A 363 -2.41 -10.71 -8.93
CA LEU A 363 -2.27 -9.27 -8.71
C LEU A 363 -1.06 -8.70 -9.46
N VAL A 364 0.14 -9.25 -9.23
CA VAL A 364 1.37 -8.76 -9.87
C VAL A 364 1.32 -8.91 -11.39
N ARG A 365 0.82 -10.05 -11.90
CA ARG A 365 0.63 -10.26 -13.34
C ARG A 365 -0.25 -9.17 -13.95
N THR A 366 -1.42 -8.92 -13.36
CA THR A 366 -2.36 -7.94 -13.90
C THR A 366 -1.73 -6.55 -13.97
N GLN A 367 -0.96 -6.15 -12.96
CA GLN A 367 -0.24 -4.87 -12.97
C GLN A 367 0.79 -4.80 -14.11
N ILE A 368 1.56 -5.87 -14.34
CA ILE A 368 2.56 -5.95 -15.43
C ILE A 368 1.87 -5.90 -16.79
N GLU A 369 0.80 -6.67 -16.98
CA GLU A 369 0.03 -6.71 -18.23
C GLU A 369 -0.57 -5.33 -18.55
N GLN A 370 -1.09 -4.63 -17.54
CA GLN A 370 -1.60 -3.27 -17.73
C GLN A 370 -0.51 -2.25 -18.03
N LEU A 371 0.63 -2.31 -17.35
CA LEU A 371 1.79 -1.47 -17.70
C LEU A 371 2.22 -1.70 -19.15
N HIS A 372 2.24 -2.97 -19.59
CA HIS A 372 2.52 -3.31 -20.99
C HIS A 372 1.45 -2.77 -21.95
N GLN A 373 0.16 -2.92 -21.62
CA GLN A 373 -0.95 -2.38 -22.41
C GLN A 373 -0.88 -0.85 -22.53
N LEU A 374 -0.43 -0.14 -21.49
CA LEU A 374 -0.23 1.32 -21.51
C LEU A 374 0.90 1.76 -22.44
N GLY A 375 1.82 0.85 -22.79
CA GLY A 375 2.93 1.12 -23.70
C GLY A 375 4.30 0.92 -23.08
N PHE A 376 4.41 0.65 -21.78
CA PHE A 376 5.71 0.34 -21.18
C PHE A 376 6.28 -0.94 -21.79
N ARG A 377 7.55 -0.88 -22.17
CA ARG A 377 8.29 -2.02 -22.73
C ARG A 377 9.45 -2.47 -21.84
N ARG A 378 9.83 -1.65 -20.85
CA ARG A 378 10.82 -1.97 -19.83
C ARG A 378 10.14 -1.90 -18.47
N ILE A 379 10.01 -3.04 -17.81
CA ILE A 379 9.35 -3.17 -16.52
C ILE A 379 10.33 -3.82 -15.54
N ALA A 380 10.48 -3.22 -14.37
CA ALA A 380 11.31 -3.72 -13.29
C ALA A 380 10.42 -4.05 -12.09
N LEU A 381 10.59 -5.24 -11.51
CA LEU A 381 10.02 -5.56 -10.21
C LEU A 381 11.05 -5.19 -9.14
N PHE A 382 10.69 -4.30 -8.21
CA PHE A 382 11.56 -3.98 -7.08
C PHE A 382 10.99 -4.60 -5.81
N ASN A 383 11.55 -5.74 -5.43
CA ASN A 383 11.05 -6.54 -4.32
C ASN A 383 11.91 -6.36 -3.07
N THR A 384 11.27 -6.12 -1.93
CA THR A 384 11.93 -5.98 -0.62
C THR A 384 11.47 -7.00 0.40
N HIS A 385 10.70 -8.02 -0.02
CA HIS A 385 10.28 -9.13 0.84
C HIS A 385 10.77 -10.47 0.28
N GLY A 386 11.53 -11.24 1.07
CA GLY A 386 12.07 -12.55 0.67
C GLY A 386 11.00 -13.51 0.14
N GLY A 387 9.87 -13.64 0.85
CA GLY A 387 8.79 -14.60 0.55
C GLY A 387 8.09 -14.40 -0.79
N ASN A 388 8.17 -13.20 -1.37
CA ASN A 388 7.65 -12.90 -2.71
C ASN A 388 8.53 -13.51 -3.82
N SER A 389 9.83 -13.69 -3.57
CA SER A 389 10.86 -13.88 -4.61
C SER A 389 10.58 -15.07 -5.52
N ALA A 390 10.23 -16.23 -4.96
CA ALA A 390 9.93 -17.43 -5.74
C ALA A 390 8.74 -17.22 -6.71
N VAL A 391 7.74 -16.46 -6.29
CA VAL A 391 6.57 -16.13 -7.13
C VAL A 391 6.98 -15.19 -8.26
N LEU A 392 7.72 -14.13 -7.93
CA LEU A 392 8.13 -13.11 -8.88
C LEU A 392 9.10 -13.67 -9.93
N VAL A 393 10.06 -14.50 -9.54
CA VAL A 393 11.01 -15.13 -10.47
C VAL A 393 10.29 -16.01 -11.49
N ALA A 394 9.30 -16.80 -11.05
CA ALA A 394 8.49 -17.61 -11.95
C ALA A 394 7.67 -16.73 -12.91
N LEU A 395 7.00 -15.70 -12.39
CA LEU A 395 6.22 -14.75 -13.20
C LEU A 395 7.07 -14.00 -14.21
N ILE A 396 8.28 -13.55 -13.84
CA ILE A 396 9.20 -12.87 -14.76
C ILE A 396 9.49 -13.76 -15.97
N ARG A 397 9.81 -15.04 -15.75
CA ARG A 397 10.12 -15.98 -16.84
C ARG A 397 8.94 -16.18 -17.79
N GLU A 398 7.73 -16.25 -17.24
CA GLU A 398 6.51 -16.45 -18.02
C GLU A 398 6.14 -15.19 -18.82
N LEU A 399 6.09 -14.04 -18.16
CA LEU A 399 5.63 -12.79 -18.77
C LEU A 399 6.67 -12.17 -19.71
N GLN A 400 7.96 -12.49 -19.55
CA GLN A 400 9.01 -12.06 -20.49
C GLN A 400 8.76 -12.55 -21.93
N GLN A 401 7.88 -13.54 -22.14
CA GLN A 401 7.45 -13.98 -23.48
C GLN A 401 6.52 -12.99 -24.19
N MET A 402 5.99 -11.97 -23.47
CA MET A 402 5.15 -10.94 -24.07
C MET A 402 5.94 -10.14 -25.13
N PRO A 403 5.37 -9.89 -26.32
CA PRO A 403 6.07 -9.20 -27.40
C PRO A 403 6.62 -7.84 -26.98
N GLY A 404 7.93 -7.64 -27.24
CA GLY A 404 8.64 -6.39 -26.97
C GLY A 404 8.83 -6.06 -25.49
N LEU A 405 8.50 -6.95 -24.56
CA LEU A 405 8.71 -6.72 -23.13
C LEU A 405 10.15 -7.05 -22.73
N ARG A 406 10.70 -6.21 -21.85
CA ARG A 406 11.90 -6.44 -21.04
C ARG A 406 11.47 -6.35 -19.59
N LEU A 407 11.40 -7.50 -18.92
CA LEU A 407 10.94 -7.66 -17.56
C LEU A 407 12.06 -8.29 -16.74
N GLY A 408 12.36 -7.71 -15.59
CA GLY A 408 13.40 -8.22 -14.69
C GLY A 408 13.20 -7.82 -13.25
N MET A 409 13.97 -8.46 -12.37
CA MET A 409 14.08 -8.04 -10.97
C MET A 409 15.11 -6.91 -10.88
N LEU A 410 14.72 -5.78 -10.29
CA LEU A 410 15.64 -4.73 -9.90
C LEU A 410 16.23 -5.08 -8.54
N GLN A 411 17.55 -5.21 -8.48
CA GLN A 411 18.26 -5.55 -7.25
C GLN A 411 19.40 -4.56 -7.02
N SER A 412 19.63 -4.23 -5.75
CA SER A 412 20.84 -3.52 -5.35
C SER A 412 22.00 -4.50 -5.32
N ALA A 413 23.12 -4.13 -5.96
CA ALA A 413 24.39 -4.84 -5.84
C ALA A 413 25.20 -4.41 -4.60
N TYR A 414 24.73 -3.39 -3.86
CA TYR A 414 25.38 -2.92 -2.64
C TYR A 414 25.45 -4.04 -1.60
N LYS A 415 26.62 -4.20 -0.98
CA LYS A 415 26.85 -5.15 0.11
C LYS A 415 27.10 -4.35 1.39
N PRO A 416 26.22 -4.43 2.40
CA PRO A 416 26.48 -3.82 3.69
C PRO A 416 27.70 -4.47 4.36
N ASP A 417 28.40 -3.67 5.15
CA ASP A 417 29.50 -4.15 6.00
C ASP A 417 28.91 -4.78 7.27
N GLN A 418 28.58 -6.06 7.18
CA GLN A 418 28.07 -6.88 8.28
C GLN A 418 29.12 -7.93 8.67
N ASN A 419 29.08 -8.37 9.93
CA ASN A 419 29.94 -9.49 10.35
C ASN A 419 29.55 -10.77 9.59
N THR A 420 30.45 -11.76 9.57
CA THR A 420 30.26 -13.00 8.79
C THR A 420 29.06 -13.83 9.22
N GLN A 421 28.69 -13.78 10.51
CA GLN A 421 27.55 -14.50 11.06
C GLN A 421 26.23 -13.87 10.57
N GLU A 422 26.11 -12.55 10.65
CA GLU A 422 24.97 -11.79 10.15
C GLU A 422 24.86 -11.90 8.63
N ALA A 423 25.97 -11.79 7.89
CA ALA A 423 25.95 -11.92 6.43
C ALA A 423 25.53 -13.31 5.95
N ALA A 424 25.72 -14.36 6.77
CA ALA A 424 25.36 -15.74 6.43
C ALA A 424 23.92 -16.08 6.83
N TYR A 425 23.44 -15.60 7.97
CA TYR A 425 22.19 -16.06 8.60
C TYR A 425 21.27 -14.94 9.10
N GLY A 426 21.64 -13.67 8.92
CA GLY A 426 20.84 -12.51 9.24
C GLY A 426 20.04 -12.03 8.02
N PHE A 427 18.79 -12.45 7.90
CA PHE A 427 17.96 -12.16 6.73
C PHE A 427 16.56 -11.65 7.04
N HIS A 428 16.16 -11.53 8.31
CA HIS A 428 14.85 -10.98 8.66
C HIS A 428 14.85 -10.30 10.04
N ALA A 429 14.38 -9.06 10.08
CA ALA A 429 14.38 -8.14 11.23
C ALA A 429 15.75 -7.93 11.90
N GLY A 430 16.84 -8.27 11.22
CA GLY A 430 18.22 -8.19 11.71
C GLY A 430 18.84 -6.80 11.58
N GLU A 431 20.16 -6.76 11.47
CA GLU A 431 20.97 -5.54 11.48
C GLU A 431 20.63 -4.62 10.30
N TRP A 432 20.51 -5.19 9.09
CA TRP A 432 20.22 -4.46 7.85
C TRP A 432 18.91 -3.69 7.94
N GLU A 433 17.79 -4.40 8.12
CA GLU A 433 16.45 -3.79 8.11
C GLU A 433 16.27 -2.81 9.25
N THR A 434 16.76 -3.16 10.44
CA THR A 434 16.70 -2.29 11.62
C THR A 434 17.49 -1.00 11.40
N SER A 435 18.69 -1.09 10.81
CA SER A 435 19.51 0.09 10.51
C SER A 435 18.86 0.96 9.45
N ILE A 436 18.38 0.38 8.34
CA ILE A 436 17.67 1.14 7.30
C ILE A 436 16.41 1.82 7.88
N MET A 437 15.65 1.13 8.72
CA MET A 437 14.47 1.71 9.39
C MET A 437 14.83 2.84 10.36
N LEU A 438 15.98 2.78 11.04
CA LEU A 438 16.48 3.91 11.84
C LEU A 438 16.81 5.14 10.99
N ALA A 439 17.21 4.96 9.73
CA ALA A 439 17.49 6.04 8.79
C ALA A 439 16.24 6.54 8.03
N LEU A 440 15.22 5.71 7.85
CA LEU A 440 13.99 6.08 7.14
C LEU A 440 12.89 6.57 8.09
N ALA A 441 12.82 6.00 9.29
CA ALA A 441 11.62 5.95 10.13
C ALA A 441 11.92 5.74 11.63
N PRO A 442 12.87 6.48 12.26
CA PRO A 442 13.38 6.17 13.59
C PRO A 442 12.29 6.17 14.67
N GLY A 443 11.25 7.00 14.52
CA GLY A 443 10.12 7.04 15.47
C GLY A 443 9.28 5.75 15.51
N LEU A 444 9.40 4.88 14.51
CA LEU A 444 8.74 3.58 14.46
C LEU A 444 9.61 2.45 15.03
N VAL A 445 10.90 2.70 15.35
CA VAL A 445 11.82 1.67 15.84
C VAL A 445 11.86 1.68 17.37
N ARG A 446 11.45 0.59 18.01
CA ARG A 446 11.51 0.38 19.47
C ARG A 446 12.85 -0.25 19.85
N ARG A 447 13.93 0.53 19.78
CA ARG A 447 15.31 0.03 19.99
C ARG A 447 15.51 -0.77 21.28
N SER A 448 14.81 -0.43 22.36
CA SER A 448 14.88 -1.15 23.64
C SER A 448 14.31 -2.57 23.60
N LEU A 449 13.58 -2.93 22.55
CA LEU A 449 13.02 -4.26 22.33
C LEU A 449 13.82 -5.07 21.31
N ALA A 450 14.91 -4.52 20.76
CA ALA A 450 15.73 -5.22 19.77
C ALA A 450 16.36 -6.49 20.37
N VAL A 451 16.34 -7.58 19.61
CA VAL A 451 16.88 -8.89 20.02
C VAL A 451 17.89 -9.40 18.99
N CYS A 452 18.69 -10.38 19.38
CA CYS A 452 19.62 -11.09 18.52
C CYS A 452 19.27 -12.57 18.54
N HIS A 453 19.02 -13.13 17.36
CA HIS A 453 18.75 -14.55 17.17
C HIS A 453 19.13 -14.97 15.75
N HIS A 454 20.12 -15.85 15.61
CA HIS A 454 20.48 -16.43 14.30
C HIS A 454 19.95 -17.86 14.19
N PRO A 455 19.38 -18.27 13.04
CA PRO A 455 18.86 -19.62 12.83
C PRO A 455 19.95 -20.71 12.71
N ALA A 456 21.21 -20.32 12.52
CA ALA A 456 22.37 -21.22 12.44
C ALA A 456 23.65 -20.50 12.85
N ASP A 457 24.74 -21.25 13.12
CA ASP A 457 26.07 -20.73 13.48
C ASP A 457 27.09 -21.12 12.40
N ILE A 458 27.89 -20.16 11.92
CA ILE A 458 28.92 -20.38 10.89
C ILE A 458 30.00 -21.37 11.35
N ASN A 459 30.22 -21.49 12.67
CA ASN A 459 31.19 -22.40 13.27
C ASN A 459 30.62 -23.80 13.49
N ALA A 460 29.32 -23.99 13.29
CA ALA A 460 28.63 -25.28 13.39
C ALA A 460 27.84 -25.60 12.11
N PRO A 461 28.51 -25.72 10.94
CA PRO A 461 27.83 -25.89 9.68
C PRO A 461 27.11 -27.24 9.60
N CYS A 462 25.80 -27.22 9.35
CA CYS A 462 25.00 -28.42 9.05
C CYS A 462 24.63 -28.48 7.55
N GLU A 463 24.39 -29.69 7.03
CA GLU A 463 23.96 -29.90 5.63
C GLU A 463 22.47 -29.61 5.40
N LEU A 464 21.70 -29.50 6.48
CA LEU A 464 20.25 -29.25 6.49
C LEU A 464 19.98 -27.81 6.97
N ARG A 465 19.56 -26.89 6.07
CA ARG A 465 19.31 -25.47 6.42
C ARG A 465 18.06 -24.89 5.74
N PRO A 466 17.53 -23.77 6.24
CA PRO A 466 16.44 -23.05 5.58
C PRO A 466 16.78 -22.61 4.15
N GLU A 467 17.99 -22.09 3.95
CA GLU A 467 18.48 -21.60 2.66
C GLU A 467 19.99 -21.87 2.48
N GLY A 468 20.45 -21.85 1.22
CA GLY A 468 21.88 -21.85 0.89
C GLY A 468 22.65 -23.13 1.22
N ALA A 469 21.96 -24.24 1.53
CA ALA A 469 22.58 -25.54 1.80
C ALA A 469 22.35 -26.57 0.69
N ALA A 470 23.09 -27.68 0.75
CA ALA A 470 22.93 -28.82 -0.14
C ALA A 470 21.55 -29.48 0.01
N LEU A 471 21.01 -29.50 1.24
CA LEU A 471 19.65 -29.93 1.53
C LEU A 471 18.88 -28.78 2.21
N ASN A 472 18.02 -28.11 1.44
CA ASN A 472 17.17 -27.04 1.99
C ASN A 472 15.85 -27.62 2.50
N LEU A 473 15.47 -27.29 3.73
CA LEU A 473 14.14 -27.63 4.26
C LEU A 473 13.13 -26.52 3.99
N ALA A 474 11.86 -26.90 3.80
CA ALA A 474 10.77 -25.95 3.94
C ALA A 474 10.66 -25.53 5.41
N TRP A 475 10.50 -24.23 5.65
CA TRP A 475 10.47 -23.67 6.99
C TRP A 475 9.34 -22.65 7.10
N SER A 476 8.90 -22.44 8.32
CA SER A 476 8.14 -21.28 8.75
C SER A 476 8.92 -20.58 9.85
N THR A 477 8.65 -19.31 10.07
CA THR A 477 9.41 -18.52 11.06
C THR A 477 9.36 -19.16 12.44
N ARG A 478 8.30 -19.90 12.78
CA ARG A 478 8.13 -20.53 14.12
C ARG A 478 9.07 -21.69 14.34
N ASP A 479 9.54 -22.28 13.25
CA ASP A 479 10.50 -23.37 13.28
C ASP A 479 11.91 -22.84 13.57
N LEU A 480 12.15 -21.55 13.29
CA LEU A 480 13.48 -20.95 13.26
C LEU A 480 13.72 -19.89 14.33
N ALA A 481 12.73 -19.06 14.65
CA ALA A 481 12.90 -17.86 15.46
C ALA A 481 11.69 -17.62 16.37
N PRO A 482 11.77 -17.90 17.68
CA PRO A 482 10.65 -17.74 18.61
C PRO A 482 10.09 -16.30 18.66
N GLU A 483 10.96 -15.29 18.63
CA GLU A 483 10.62 -13.87 18.60
C GLU A 483 10.39 -13.34 17.18
N GLY A 484 10.58 -14.19 16.17
CA GLY A 484 10.45 -13.83 14.76
C GLY A 484 11.63 -13.03 14.19
N VAL A 485 12.73 -12.84 14.92
CA VAL A 485 13.95 -12.19 14.42
C VAL A 485 14.95 -13.25 13.95
N MET A 486 15.53 -13.07 12.77
CA MET A 486 16.60 -13.89 12.20
C MET A 486 17.77 -12.97 11.80
N GLY A 487 18.59 -12.62 12.81
CA GLY A 487 19.72 -11.69 12.73
C GLY A 487 19.99 -11.00 14.07
N ASP A 488 20.89 -10.03 14.08
CA ASP A 488 21.21 -9.20 15.24
C ASP A 488 20.72 -7.75 15.08
N ALA A 489 19.53 -7.47 15.63
CA ALA A 489 19.00 -6.11 15.63
C ALA A 489 19.67 -5.17 16.64
N THR A 490 20.43 -5.70 17.61
CA THR A 490 20.99 -4.92 18.73
C THR A 490 22.16 -4.05 18.31
N VAL A 491 22.86 -4.44 17.24
CA VAL A 491 24.02 -3.74 16.68
C VAL A 491 23.65 -2.71 15.60
N ALA A 492 22.35 -2.55 15.33
CA ALA A 492 21.82 -1.62 14.35
C ALA A 492 21.97 -0.16 14.81
N THR A 493 22.35 0.72 13.88
CA THR A 493 22.56 2.15 14.16
C THR A 493 21.99 3.03 13.04
N PRO A 494 21.55 4.26 13.34
CA PRO A 494 21.15 5.23 12.31
C PRO A 494 22.25 5.51 11.28
N GLU A 495 23.52 5.55 11.71
CA GLU A 495 24.67 5.85 10.86
C GLU A 495 24.90 4.74 9.83
N LYS A 496 24.83 3.46 10.25
CA LYS A 496 24.82 2.31 9.33
C LYS A 496 23.65 2.42 8.35
N GLY A 497 22.47 2.74 8.86
CA GLY A 497 21.26 2.91 8.08
C GLY A 497 21.40 3.93 6.95
N GLU A 498 21.95 5.10 7.24
CA GLU A 498 22.14 6.16 6.25
C GLU A 498 23.14 5.74 5.18
N LEU A 499 24.31 5.24 5.61
CA LEU A 499 25.37 4.77 4.71
C LEU A 499 24.87 3.66 3.76
N TRP A 500 24.16 2.68 4.32
CA TRP A 500 23.64 1.54 3.59
C TRP A 500 22.50 1.91 2.65
N ALA A 501 21.62 2.81 3.09
CA ALA A 501 20.54 3.32 2.25
C ALA A 501 21.08 4.13 1.06
N GLU A 502 22.09 4.97 1.26
CA GLU A 502 22.75 5.71 0.18
C GLU A 502 23.47 4.78 -0.80
N GLY A 503 24.22 3.80 -0.29
CA GLY A 503 24.93 2.81 -1.12
C GLY A 503 23.97 1.98 -1.96
N ALA A 504 22.89 1.48 -1.36
CA ALA A 504 21.85 0.75 -2.07
C ALA A 504 21.10 1.63 -3.08
N ALA A 505 20.78 2.88 -2.73
CA ALA A 505 20.11 3.82 -3.62
C ALA A 505 20.95 4.11 -4.87
N ARG A 506 22.26 4.31 -4.72
CA ARG A 506 23.18 4.51 -5.84
C ARG A 506 23.21 3.30 -6.77
N SER A 507 23.35 2.09 -6.20
CA SER A 507 23.34 0.85 -6.98
C SER A 507 22.01 0.64 -7.73
N LEU A 508 20.88 0.94 -7.08
CA LEU A 508 19.56 0.88 -7.72
C LEU A 508 19.42 1.90 -8.86
N ALA A 509 19.93 3.13 -8.68
CA ALA A 509 19.91 4.16 -9.71
C ALA A 509 20.71 3.73 -10.96
N GLU A 510 21.91 3.17 -10.76
CA GLU A 510 22.73 2.59 -11.83
C GLU A 510 22.00 1.47 -12.56
N ALA A 511 21.36 0.55 -11.83
CA ALA A 511 20.60 -0.55 -12.42
C ALA A 511 19.39 -0.06 -13.25
N VAL A 512 18.68 0.99 -12.79
CA VAL A 512 17.60 1.62 -13.56
C VAL A 512 18.13 2.26 -14.85
N GLN A 513 19.29 2.92 -14.80
CA GLN A 513 19.94 3.50 -15.99
C GLN A 513 20.34 2.42 -17.00
N LEU A 514 20.84 1.28 -16.53
CA LEU A 514 21.17 0.14 -17.39
C LEU A 514 19.92 -0.43 -18.06
N LEU A 515 18.84 -0.64 -17.30
CA LEU A 515 17.59 -1.15 -17.85
C LEU A 515 17.01 -0.19 -18.90
N ALA A 516 17.04 1.12 -18.66
CA ALA A 516 16.57 2.12 -19.61
C ALA A 516 17.30 2.06 -20.97
N LYS A 517 18.55 1.59 -21.00
CA LYS A 517 19.40 1.45 -22.18
C LYS A 517 19.37 0.05 -22.80
N ALA A 518 18.72 -0.93 -22.16
CA ALA A 518 18.68 -2.29 -22.67
C ALA A 518 17.86 -2.37 -23.96
N ASP A 519 18.41 -3.00 -25.00
CA ASP A 519 17.80 -3.18 -26.33
C ASP A 519 16.71 -4.27 -26.36
#